data_AF-A0A6S7HAY5-F1
#
_entry.id   AF-A0A6S7HAY5-F1
#
_cell.length_a   1.000
_cell.length_b   1.000
_cell.length_c   1.000
_cell.angle_alpha   90.00
_cell.angle_beta   90.00
_cell.angle_gamma   90.00
#
_symmetry.space_group_name_H-M   'P 1'
#
loop_
_entity.id
_entity.type
_entity.pdbx_description
1 polymer ?
#
loop_
_entity_poly.entity_id
_entity_poly.type
_entity_poly.pdbx_seq_one_letter_code
_entity_poly.pdbx_strand_id
1 'polypeptide(L)'
;MSEDISNQPIPRLRRSRRALQNLNHDEDCYDDYPIKDGLLCYPRCKAGYSNYGQGPVCWAKCPPATTNIGISCQKDTYGRGVGKILSSCKSEMEKNGLLCYPKCEKSYYGVGPVCWQKCESEYTDDGALCRRPLVVYGRDTS
;
A
#
# COMPACT_ATOMS: atom_id res chain seq x y z
N MET A 1 58.85 53.35 14.24
CA MET A 1 58.05 52.76 15.34
C MET A 1 56.65 53.31 15.20
N SER A 2 55.63 52.57 14.79
CA SER A 2 55.46 51.11 14.84
C SER A 2 54.40 50.70 13.81
N GLU A 3 54.38 49.42 13.49
CA GLU A 3 53.90 48.82 12.25
C GLU A 3 52.36 48.72 12.16
N ASP A 4 51.84 48.99 10.97
CA ASP A 4 50.42 48.92 10.60
C ASP A 4 50.06 47.46 10.25
N ILE A 5 49.32 46.78 11.13
CA ILE A 5 48.89 45.38 11.00
C ILE A 5 47.59 45.29 10.17
N SER A 6 47.57 45.91 8.99
CA SER A 6 46.41 45.88 8.10
C SER A 6 46.64 45.16 6.76
N ASN A 7 47.81 44.55 6.54
CA ASN A 7 48.14 44.00 5.23
C ASN A 7 48.85 42.63 5.26
N GLN A 8 48.28 41.66 5.98
CA GLN A 8 48.67 40.25 5.87
C GLN A 8 47.70 39.53 4.91
N PRO A 9 48.17 38.95 3.79
CA PRO A 9 47.30 38.18 2.90
C PRO A 9 46.78 36.94 3.62
N ILE A 10 45.45 36.86 3.79
CA ILE A 10 44.76 35.66 4.25
C ILE A 10 45.18 34.49 3.34
N PRO A 11 45.67 33.36 3.87
CA PRO A 11 46.06 32.23 3.04
C PRO A 11 44.82 31.70 2.32
N ARG A 12 44.67 32.08 1.05
CA ARG A 12 43.72 31.43 0.13
C ARG A 12 44.14 29.97 0.04
N LEU A 13 43.34 29.08 0.63
CA LEU A 13 43.46 27.65 0.39
C LEU A 13 43.53 27.45 -1.12
N ARG A 14 44.67 26.92 -1.60
CA ARG A 14 44.88 26.62 -3.02
C ARG A 14 43.84 25.58 -3.44
N ARG A 15 42.70 26.02 -4.00
CA ARG A 15 41.88 25.14 -4.84
C ARG A 15 42.81 24.61 -5.93
N SER A 16 42.96 23.30 -6.00
CA SER A 16 43.83 22.65 -6.97
C SER A 16 43.42 23.14 -8.37
N ARG A 17 44.36 23.74 -9.11
CA ARG A 17 44.12 24.21 -10.49
C ARG A 17 44.11 23.03 -11.47
N ARG A 18 43.33 22.00 -11.20
CA ARG A 18 43.14 20.88 -12.14
C ARG A 18 41.68 20.61 -12.53
N ALA A 19 40.74 21.47 -12.12
CA ALA A 19 39.32 21.26 -12.43
C ALA A 19 38.52 22.53 -12.77
N LEU A 20 39.16 23.65 -13.14
CA LEU A 20 38.46 24.92 -13.42
C LEU A 20 38.49 25.35 -14.90
N GLN A 21 38.91 24.48 -15.82
CA GLN A 21 38.97 24.83 -17.24
C GLN A 21 37.79 24.31 -18.08
N ASN A 22 36.89 23.48 -17.54
CA ASN A 22 35.73 22.94 -18.28
C ASN A 22 34.58 22.51 -17.34
N LEU A 23 34.08 23.38 -16.45
CA LEU A 23 32.86 23.07 -15.70
C LEU A 23 31.66 23.60 -16.47
N ASN A 24 31.01 22.72 -17.23
CA ASN A 24 29.65 22.98 -17.69
C ASN A 24 28.78 22.99 -16.43
N HIS A 25 28.41 24.18 -15.95
CA HIS A 25 27.65 24.35 -14.69
C HIS A 25 26.28 23.63 -14.69
N ASP A 26 25.85 23.15 -15.86
CA ASP A 26 24.62 22.41 -16.12
C ASP A 26 24.81 20.87 -16.05
N GLU A 27 26.05 20.41 -16.21
CA GLU A 27 26.37 18.98 -16.25
C GLU A 27 26.85 18.43 -14.91
N ASP A 28 27.56 19.24 -14.12
CA ASP A 28 28.32 18.78 -12.96
C ASP A 28 27.76 19.29 -11.63
N CYS A 29 27.55 18.37 -10.68
CA CYS A 29 27.17 18.70 -9.31
C CYS A 29 28.39 19.03 -8.41
N TYR A 30 28.19 19.88 -7.40
CA TYR A 30 29.21 20.21 -6.41
C TYR A 30 29.44 19.07 -5.39
N ASP A 31 30.62 19.02 -4.76
CA ASP A 31 31.02 17.95 -3.82
C ASP A 31 30.05 17.74 -2.65
N ASP A 32 29.47 18.83 -2.12
CA ASP A 32 28.49 18.79 -1.03
C ASP A 32 27.09 18.32 -1.50
N TYR A 33 26.81 18.38 -2.81
CA TYR A 33 25.53 18.02 -3.43
C TYR A 33 25.72 17.08 -4.63
N PRO A 34 26.37 15.92 -4.45
CA PRO A 34 26.94 15.15 -5.55
C PRO A 34 25.91 14.32 -6.33
N ILE A 35 24.64 14.30 -5.92
CA ILE A 35 23.62 13.45 -6.54
C ILE A 35 22.81 14.29 -7.52
N LYS A 36 22.94 14.01 -8.83
CA LYS A 36 22.14 14.65 -9.88
C LYS A 36 20.86 13.84 -10.15
N ASP A 37 19.70 14.48 -10.02
CA ASP A 37 18.41 13.94 -10.48
C ASP A 37 17.48 15.07 -10.92
N GLY A 38 16.77 14.88 -12.03
CA GLY A 38 15.88 15.90 -12.59
C GLY A 38 16.56 17.26 -12.88
N LEU A 39 17.83 17.25 -13.31
CA LEU A 39 18.68 18.45 -13.51
C LEU A 39 18.92 19.27 -12.23
N LEU A 40 18.65 18.71 -11.06
CA LEU A 40 18.94 19.30 -9.75
C LEU A 40 19.99 18.48 -9.02
N CYS A 41 20.74 19.14 -8.13
CA CYS A 41 21.77 18.53 -7.30
C CYS A 41 21.31 18.41 -5.85
N TYR A 42 21.42 17.22 -5.27
CA TYR A 42 20.96 16.87 -3.93
C TYR A 42 22.11 16.41 -3.03
N PRO A 43 22.00 16.62 -1.70
CA PRO A 43 22.98 16.13 -0.76
C PRO A 43 22.89 14.61 -0.60
N ARG A 44 23.95 13.99 -0.09
CA ARG A 44 23.90 12.57 0.27
C ARG A 44 22.94 12.34 1.44
N CYS A 45 22.21 11.24 1.40
CA CYS A 45 21.38 10.82 2.53
C CYS A 45 22.21 10.42 3.75
N LYS A 46 21.64 10.64 4.94
CA LYS A 46 22.20 10.13 6.20
C LYS A 46 22.31 8.60 6.17
N ALA A 47 23.19 8.04 7.02
CA ALA A 47 23.33 6.60 7.17
C ALA A 47 21.97 5.94 7.47
N GLY A 48 21.69 4.81 6.81
CA GLY A 48 20.41 4.10 6.90
C GLY A 48 19.32 4.60 5.94
N TYR A 49 19.56 5.68 5.19
CA TYR A 49 18.65 6.22 4.19
C TYR A 49 19.26 6.13 2.78
N SER A 50 18.42 6.20 1.75
CA SER A 50 18.78 6.23 0.34
C SER A 50 17.75 7.07 -0.42
N ASN A 51 18.20 7.88 -1.36
CA ASN A 51 17.31 8.63 -2.25
C ASN A 51 16.83 7.77 -3.44
N TYR A 52 17.35 6.56 -3.62
CA TYR A 52 16.97 5.62 -4.71
C TYR A 52 16.94 6.25 -6.12
N GLY A 53 17.71 7.33 -6.34
CA GLY A 53 17.69 8.09 -7.59
C GLY A 53 16.39 8.85 -7.85
N GLN A 54 15.63 9.20 -6.80
CA GLN A 54 14.35 9.91 -6.88
C GLN A 54 14.33 11.11 -5.92
N GLY A 55 14.72 12.27 -6.45
CA GLY A 55 14.45 13.61 -5.95
C GLY A 55 14.96 13.92 -4.54
N PRO A 56 14.41 14.98 -3.90
CA PRO A 56 14.93 15.54 -2.65
C PRO A 56 14.71 14.64 -1.42
N VAL A 57 14.04 13.50 -1.57
CA VAL A 57 13.56 12.69 -0.44
C VAL A 57 14.53 11.56 -0.15
N CYS A 58 15.00 11.50 1.09
CA CYS A 58 15.74 10.37 1.62
C CYS A 58 14.77 9.36 2.25
N TRP A 59 14.67 8.18 1.66
CA TRP A 59 13.84 7.07 2.15
C TRP A 59 14.65 6.15 3.05
N ALA A 60 14.04 5.60 4.08
CA ALA A 60 14.69 4.60 4.91
C ALA A 60 15.00 3.34 4.07
N LYS A 61 16.18 2.74 4.28
CA LYS A 61 16.51 1.46 3.67
C LYS A 61 15.59 0.37 4.22
N CYS A 62 14.95 -0.36 3.32
CA CYS A 62 14.04 -1.43 3.71
C CYS A 62 14.77 -2.60 4.39
N PRO A 63 14.18 -3.19 5.46
CA PRO A 63 14.72 -4.39 6.09
C PRO A 63 14.65 -5.60 5.14
N PRO A 64 15.37 -6.70 5.43
CA PRO A 64 15.27 -7.93 4.65
C PRO A 64 13.81 -8.44 4.56
N ALA A 65 13.49 -9.13 3.45
CA ALA A 65 12.14 -9.63 3.13
C ALA A 65 11.06 -8.54 2.98
N THR A 66 11.48 -7.34 2.56
CA THR A 66 10.58 -6.26 2.18
C THR A 66 11.09 -5.56 0.91
N THR A 67 10.15 -5.05 0.11
CA THR A 67 10.39 -4.36 -1.15
C THR A 67 10.04 -2.87 -0.99
N ASN A 68 10.91 -1.98 -1.46
CA ASN A 68 10.62 -0.54 -1.47
C ASN A 68 9.59 -0.23 -2.57
N ILE A 69 8.41 0.28 -2.19
CA ILE A 69 7.33 0.67 -3.11
C ILE A 69 7.22 2.18 -3.31
N GLY A 70 8.28 2.93 -3.00
CA GLY A 70 8.37 4.38 -3.19
C GLY A 70 7.88 5.18 -1.98
N ILE A 71 6.86 4.72 -1.25
CA ILE A 71 6.35 5.39 -0.03
C ILE A 71 6.66 4.63 1.26
N SER A 72 6.83 3.31 1.16
CA SER A 72 7.03 2.42 2.31
C SER A 72 7.73 1.13 1.90
N CYS A 73 8.05 0.29 2.88
CA CYS A 73 8.55 -1.05 2.65
C CYS A 73 7.38 -2.03 2.70
N GLN A 74 7.05 -2.61 1.55
CA GLN A 74 6.06 -3.65 1.45
C GLN A 74 6.67 -4.98 1.84
N LYS A 75 6.05 -5.69 2.78
CA LYS A 75 6.47 -7.06 3.12
C LYS A 75 6.25 -7.98 1.91
N ASP A 76 7.22 -8.85 1.65
CA ASP A 76 7.10 -9.82 0.56
C ASP A 76 5.86 -10.70 0.77
N THR A 77 5.13 -10.94 -0.32
CA THR A 77 3.90 -11.73 -0.29
C THR A 77 4.21 -13.18 -0.64
N TYR A 78 3.50 -14.11 0.00
CA TYR A 78 3.58 -15.53 -0.30
C TYR A 78 2.17 -16.12 -0.45
N GLY A 79 2.01 -17.05 -1.38
CA GLY A 79 0.75 -17.76 -1.58
C GLY A 79 0.50 -18.77 -0.46
N ARG A 80 -0.78 -19.04 -0.17
CA ARG A 80 -1.21 -20.10 0.77
C ARG A 80 -1.33 -21.49 0.12
N GLY A 81 -0.96 -21.62 -1.16
CA GLY A 81 -1.18 -22.82 -1.97
C GLY A 81 -2.64 -23.00 -2.39
N VAL A 82 -2.96 -24.14 -3.02
CA VAL A 82 -4.30 -24.45 -3.60
C VAL A 82 -5.27 -25.13 -2.61
N GLY A 83 -4.84 -25.42 -1.37
CA GLY A 83 -5.65 -26.13 -0.38
C GLY A 83 -5.86 -27.63 -0.70
N LYS A 84 -6.71 -28.31 0.08
CA LYS A 84 -7.17 -29.68 -0.19
C LYS A 84 -8.68 -29.66 -0.47
N ILE A 85 -9.10 -30.32 -1.54
CA ILE A 85 -10.52 -30.43 -1.90
C ILE A 85 -11.22 -31.33 -0.89
N LEU A 86 -12.31 -30.84 -0.30
CA LEU A 86 -13.14 -31.60 0.63
C LEU A 86 -14.08 -32.52 -0.15
N SER A 87 -13.85 -33.83 -0.13
CA SER A 87 -14.70 -34.81 -0.84
C SER A 87 -16.04 -35.02 -0.15
N SER A 88 -16.04 -35.11 1.18
CA SER A 88 -17.22 -35.33 2.03
C SER A 88 -17.16 -34.50 3.31
N CYS A 89 -18.34 -34.29 3.92
CA CYS A 89 -18.49 -33.64 5.22
C CYS A 89 -18.59 -34.66 6.36
N LYS A 90 -18.26 -34.22 7.57
CA LYS A 90 -18.53 -34.98 8.81
C LYS A 90 -20.05 -35.13 9.01
N SER A 91 -20.45 -36.03 9.91
CA SER A 91 -21.84 -36.12 10.36
C SER A 91 -22.32 -34.77 10.88
N GLU A 92 -23.60 -34.45 10.67
CA GLU A 92 -24.23 -33.17 11.04
C GLU A 92 -23.72 -31.93 10.31
N MET A 93 -22.99 -32.13 9.20
CA MET A 93 -22.63 -31.06 8.28
C MET A 93 -23.18 -31.31 6.88
N GLU A 94 -23.44 -30.23 6.16
CA GLU A 94 -23.81 -30.23 4.76
C GLU A 94 -22.73 -29.56 3.90
N LYS A 95 -22.56 -30.08 2.69
CA LYS A 95 -21.56 -29.58 1.75
C LYS A 95 -22.18 -28.48 0.91
N ASN A 96 -21.58 -27.28 0.95
CA ASN A 96 -21.90 -26.20 0.03
C ASN A 96 -20.61 -25.77 -0.69
N GLY A 97 -20.54 -26.02 -2.00
CA GLY A 97 -19.32 -25.85 -2.78
C GLY A 97 -18.18 -26.76 -2.31
N LEU A 98 -17.03 -26.15 -1.95
CA LEU A 98 -15.84 -26.85 -1.47
C LEU A 98 -15.69 -26.86 0.06
N LEU A 99 -16.73 -26.43 0.79
CA LEU A 99 -16.73 -26.28 2.24
C LEU A 99 -17.87 -27.07 2.88
N CYS A 100 -17.73 -27.35 4.17
CA CYS A 100 -18.75 -27.98 5.00
C CYS A 100 -19.26 -27.00 6.04
N TYR A 101 -20.58 -26.87 6.13
CA TYR A 101 -21.25 -26.05 7.12
C TYR A 101 -22.11 -26.93 8.03
N PRO A 102 -22.41 -26.50 9.25
CA PRO A 102 -23.42 -27.15 10.07
C PRO A 102 -24.74 -27.24 9.30
N LYS A 103 -25.48 -28.35 9.44
CA LYS A 103 -26.84 -28.44 8.90
C LYS A 103 -27.71 -27.35 9.51
N CYS A 104 -28.53 -26.70 8.68
CA CYS A 104 -29.50 -25.74 9.16
C CYS A 104 -30.63 -26.41 9.98
N GLU A 105 -31.23 -25.63 10.87
CA GLU A 105 -32.42 -26.07 11.63
C GLU A 105 -33.62 -26.33 10.71
N LYS A 106 -34.64 -27.00 11.25
CA LYS A 106 -35.91 -27.18 10.55
C LYS A 106 -36.49 -25.81 10.16
N SER A 107 -37.07 -25.75 8.96
CA SER A 107 -37.60 -24.52 8.34
C SER A 107 -36.54 -23.52 7.85
N TYR A 108 -35.25 -23.87 7.88
CA TYR A 108 -34.20 -23.11 7.23
C TYR A 108 -33.58 -23.90 6.06
N TYR A 109 -32.83 -23.22 5.18
CA TYR A 109 -32.02 -23.83 4.13
C TYR A 109 -30.67 -23.11 4.02
N GLY A 110 -29.61 -23.87 3.75
CA GLY A 110 -28.25 -23.34 3.69
C GLY A 110 -27.89 -22.78 2.32
N VAL A 111 -27.34 -21.56 2.29
CA VAL A 111 -26.61 -21.00 1.15
C VAL A 111 -25.25 -20.54 1.65
N GLY A 112 -24.23 -21.37 1.41
CA GLY A 112 -22.90 -21.18 1.98
C GLY A 112 -22.95 -21.22 3.52
N PRO A 113 -22.34 -20.26 4.23
CA PRO A 113 -22.33 -20.23 5.69
C PRO A 113 -23.65 -19.76 6.34
N VAL A 114 -24.66 -19.39 5.55
CA VAL A 114 -25.88 -18.75 6.05
C VAL A 114 -27.07 -19.70 5.95
N CYS A 115 -27.81 -19.82 7.04
CA CYS A 115 -29.11 -20.48 7.08
C CYS A 115 -30.22 -19.44 6.85
N TRP A 116 -30.90 -19.53 5.72
CA TRP A 116 -32.02 -18.67 5.36
C TRP A 116 -33.34 -19.30 5.80
N GLN A 117 -34.22 -18.49 6.35
CA GLN A 117 -35.56 -18.94 6.73
C GLN A 117 -36.37 -19.25 5.46
N LYS A 118 -37.09 -20.37 5.46
CA LYS A 118 -38.11 -20.64 4.44
C LYS A 118 -39.33 -19.77 4.75
N CYS A 119 -39.72 -18.90 3.82
CA CYS A 119 -40.93 -18.12 3.98
C CYS A 119 -42.17 -19.02 4.01
N GLU A 120 -43.09 -18.71 4.92
CA GLU A 120 -44.42 -19.32 4.94
C GLU A 120 -45.18 -18.99 3.64
N SER A 121 -46.16 -19.81 3.27
CA SER A 121 -46.85 -19.69 1.98
C SER A 121 -47.58 -18.36 1.75
N GLU A 122 -47.88 -17.63 2.82
CA GLU A 122 -48.52 -16.30 2.75
C GLU A 122 -47.52 -15.14 2.56
N TYR A 123 -46.22 -15.42 2.60
CA TYR A 123 -45.17 -14.41 2.48
C TYR A 123 -44.48 -14.53 1.12
N THR A 124 -44.08 -13.39 0.58
CA THR A 124 -43.18 -13.31 -0.58
C THR A 124 -41.74 -13.34 -0.09
N ASP A 125 -40.93 -14.22 -0.66
CA ASP A 125 -39.49 -14.28 -0.44
C ASP A 125 -38.81 -13.18 -1.28
N ASP A 126 -38.33 -12.11 -0.61
CA ASP A 126 -37.55 -11.03 -1.23
C ASP A 126 -36.03 -11.26 -1.05
N GLY A 127 -35.61 -12.50 -0.79
CA GLY A 127 -34.23 -12.91 -0.56
C GLY A 127 -33.84 -12.87 0.91
N ALA A 128 -33.58 -11.68 1.44
CA ALA A 128 -33.16 -11.53 2.84
C ALA A 128 -34.31 -11.46 3.85
N LEU A 129 -35.54 -11.25 3.36
CA LEU A 129 -36.73 -11.01 4.17
C LEU A 129 -37.93 -11.75 3.58
N CYS A 130 -38.81 -12.21 4.46
CA CYS A 130 -40.14 -12.65 4.10
C CYS A 130 -41.11 -11.47 4.26
N ARG A 131 -41.65 -10.97 3.14
CA ARG A 131 -42.58 -9.83 3.16
C ARG A 131 -44.03 -10.30 3.03
N ARG A 132 -44.91 -9.81 3.90
CA ARG A 132 -46.35 -9.99 3.72
C ARG A 132 -46.83 -9.17 2.50
N PRO A 133 -47.65 -9.74 1.60
CA PRO A 133 -48.22 -8.98 0.50
C PRO A 133 -49.08 -7.84 1.05
N LEU A 134 -48.89 -6.64 0.50
CA LEU A 134 -49.73 -5.49 0.82
C LEU A 134 -50.97 -5.52 -0.07
N VAL A 135 -52.14 -5.33 0.53
CA VAL A 135 -53.36 -5.04 -0.22
C VAL A 135 -53.48 -3.53 -0.35
N VAL A 136 -53.38 -3.02 -1.57
CA VAL A 136 -53.55 -1.59 -1.87
C VAL A 136 -55.01 -1.35 -2.22
N TYR A 137 -55.69 -0.51 -1.44
CA TYR A 137 -57.01 0.00 -1.77
C TYR A 137 -56.87 1.43 -2.26
N GLY A 138 -57.40 1.73 -3.44
CA GLY A 138 -57.51 3.11 -3.92
C GLY A 138 -58.52 3.88 -3.06
N ARG A 139 -58.21 5.12 -2.70
CA ARG A 139 -59.22 6.06 -2.22
C ARG A 139 -59.77 6.77 -3.46
N ASP A 140 -61.02 6.49 -3.79
CA ASP A 140 -61.73 7.25 -4.82
C ASP A 140 -61.86 8.69 -4.33
N THR A 141 -61.27 9.64 -5.05
CA THR A 141 -61.47 11.07 -4.81
C THR A 141 -62.61 11.55 -5.69
N SER A 142 -63.80 11.64 -5.11
CA SER A 142 -64.98 12.30 -5.69
C SER A 142 -64.75 13.80 -5.91
#